data_AF-A0A495JKB4-F1
#
_entry.id   AF-A0A495JKB4-F1
#
_cell.length_a   1.000
_cell.length_b   1.000
_cell.length_c   1.000
_cell.angle_alpha   90.00
_cell.angle_beta   90.00
_cell.angle_gamma   90.00
#
_symmetry.space_group_name_H-M   'P 1'
#
loop_
_entity.id
_entity.type
_entity.pdbx_description
1 polymer ?
#
loop_
_entity_poly.entity_id
_entity_poly.type
_entity_poly.pdbx_seq_one_letter_code
_entity_poly.pdbx_strand_id
1 'polypeptide(L)'
;MAVESGPGPEQSPEGRKGTAKPVADRREGIGGRLTRDRRAARRAKVVAFWAVALLVGTIVIVFVAATWPGGDGGGGTAVPPPEAAERADTVVLLEDAYRAQGVCYGWHLQGGLVPRVSVGSNLGDGVDVESDPTRCRRWVKVVADVTYTSESSESNDYASFWVTSSGDFPGIDYDTGLTRLGLSPDAFIDDPGWAVCRAAVFLPLLVAEAGAAPAVPVRAEPSAAPTPMSLPDPGDDFWRDRWGYLVGAGGLFGITVVLLTVGWFERRHQLSAARVAEARAAARAARRPAPKR
;
A
#
# COMPACT_ATOMS: atom_id res chain seq x y z
N MET A 1 -8.92 1.62 54.66
CA MET A 1 -9.55 0.38 54.17
C MET A 1 -8.55 -0.27 53.24
N ALA A 2 -7.68 -1.13 53.81
CA ALA A 2 -7.73 -2.60 53.69
C ALA A 2 -7.25 -3.04 52.29
N VAL A 3 -5.96 -3.33 52.10
CA VAL A 3 -5.26 -4.62 52.38
C VAL A 3 -5.85 -5.77 51.55
N GLU A 4 -5.10 -6.25 50.55
CA GLU A 4 -4.81 -7.69 50.45
C GLU A 4 -3.61 -7.97 49.55
N SER A 5 -2.50 -8.31 50.20
CA SER A 5 -1.34 -8.99 49.63
C SER A 5 -1.55 -10.48 49.88
N GLY A 6 -1.45 -11.30 48.83
CA GLY A 6 -1.49 -12.76 48.95
C GLY A 6 -0.14 -13.38 48.58
N PRO A 7 0.64 -13.89 49.56
CA PRO A 7 1.75 -14.80 49.33
C PRO A 7 1.28 -16.25 49.49
N GLY A 8 1.93 -17.20 48.81
CA GLY A 8 1.72 -18.60 49.14
C GLY A 8 2.69 -19.56 48.44
N PRO A 9 3.21 -20.57 49.14
CA PRO A 9 4.51 -21.19 48.85
C PRO A 9 4.36 -22.63 48.34
N GLU A 10 5.41 -23.21 47.76
CA GLU A 10 5.69 -24.62 48.04
C GLU A 10 7.16 -24.97 47.81
N GLN A 11 7.80 -25.33 48.92
CA GLN A 11 9.04 -26.06 48.99
C GLN A 11 8.72 -27.54 48.76
N SER A 12 9.55 -28.27 48.03
CA SER A 12 10.02 -29.56 48.54
C SER A 12 11.22 -30.13 47.80
N PRO A 13 12.01 -30.97 48.50
CA PRO A 13 13.42 -31.17 48.24
C PRO A 13 13.69 -32.59 47.72
N GLU A 14 14.99 -32.89 47.71
CA GLU A 14 15.51 -34.22 48.04
C GLU A 14 15.73 -35.23 46.91
N GLY A 15 17.02 -35.52 46.75
CA GLY A 15 17.49 -36.86 46.42
C GLY A 15 18.03 -37.00 45.00
N ARG A 16 19.08 -37.79 44.74
CA ARG A 16 19.93 -38.64 45.57
C ARG A 16 20.90 -39.29 44.56
N LYS A 17 22.12 -39.62 45.00
CA LYS A 17 23.05 -40.61 44.39
C LYS A 17 23.70 -40.14 43.07
N GLY A 18 25.01 -39.98 42.96
CA GLY A 18 26.07 -40.76 43.59
C GLY A 18 26.25 -42.08 42.87
N THR A 19 26.82 -42.04 41.66
CA THR A 19 27.37 -43.23 40.98
C THR A 19 28.62 -42.88 40.19
N ALA A 20 29.71 -43.50 40.66
CA ALA A 20 30.98 -43.83 40.01
C ALA A 20 31.25 -43.29 38.60
N LYS A 21 32.34 -42.54 38.47
CA LYS A 21 33.10 -42.39 37.21
C LYS A 21 33.89 -43.69 36.96
N PRO A 22 33.56 -44.49 35.95
CA PRO A 22 34.51 -45.43 35.39
C PRO A 22 35.58 -44.64 34.62
N VAL A 23 36.82 -44.83 35.04
CA VAL A 23 38.04 -44.48 34.29
C VAL A 23 38.05 -45.36 33.03
N ALA A 24 37.46 -44.87 31.95
CA ALA A 24 37.48 -45.50 30.64
C ALA A 24 38.50 -44.78 29.75
N ASP A 25 39.63 -45.45 29.62
CA ASP A 25 40.41 -45.65 28.41
C ASP A 25 40.67 -44.44 27.49
N ARG A 26 41.89 -43.91 27.64
CA ARG A 26 42.48 -42.84 26.84
C ARG A 26 43.01 -43.39 25.51
N ARG A 27 42.15 -44.05 24.71
CA ARG A 27 42.49 -44.54 23.36
C ARG A 27 41.33 -44.42 22.34
N GLU A 28 40.50 -43.38 22.44
CA GLU A 28 39.53 -43.01 21.38
C GLU A 28 39.62 -41.52 21.01
N GLY A 29 40.82 -41.03 20.68
CA GLY A 29 41.04 -39.58 20.49
C GLY A 29 40.79 -39.03 19.08
N ILE A 30 40.77 -39.87 18.04
CA ILE A 30 40.90 -39.39 16.65
C ILE A 30 39.63 -39.63 15.82
N GLY A 31 38.88 -40.71 16.06
CA GLY A 31 37.62 -40.99 15.34
C GLY A 31 36.44 -40.10 15.75
N GLY A 32 36.37 -39.70 17.03
CA GLY A 32 35.26 -38.89 17.57
C GLY A 32 35.30 -37.41 17.17
N ARG A 33 36.48 -36.83 16.92
CA ARG A 33 36.61 -35.43 16.47
C ARG A 33 36.08 -35.25 15.04
N LEU A 34 36.45 -36.15 14.13
CA LEU A 34 36.00 -36.09 12.74
C LEU A 34 34.48 -36.21 12.58
N THR A 35 33.79 -36.90 13.50
CA THR A 35 32.33 -37.03 13.47
C THR A 35 31.60 -35.84 14.12
N ARG A 36 32.19 -35.21 15.15
CA ARG A 36 31.69 -33.95 15.73
C ARG A 36 31.84 -32.78 14.75
N ASP A 37 32.98 -32.65 14.08
CA ASP A 37 33.23 -31.56 13.13
C ASP A 37 32.31 -31.63 11.90
N ARG A 38 32.02 -32.86 11.43
CA ARG A 38 31.05 -33.07 10.34
C ARG A 38 29.60 -32.77 10.74
N ARG A 39 29.21 -33.04 12.00
CA ARG A 39 27.88 -32.68 12.51
C ARG A 39 27.74 -31.16 12.71
N ALA A 40 28.79 -30.49 13.18
CA ALA A 40 28.83 -29.03 13.31
C ALA A 40 28.73 -28.34 11.93
N ALA A 41 29.48 -28.81 10.93
CA ALA A 41 29.43 -28.27 9.57
C ALA A 41 28.07 -28.47 8.87
N ARG A 42 27.38 -29.60 9.13
CA ARG A 42 26.02 -29.81 8.59
C ARG A 42 24.99 -28.92 9.27
N ARG A 43 25.09 -28.72 10.60
CA ARG A 43 24.20 -27.81 11.33
C ARG A 43 24.40 -26.36 10.88
N ALA A 44 25.65 -25.92 10.68
CA ALA A 44 25.95 -24.58 10.17
C ALA A 44 25.35 -24.32 8.77
N LYS A 45 25.38 -25.31 7.88
CA LYS A 45 24.76 -25.19 6.54
C LYS A 45 23.24 -25.11 6.58
N VAL A 46 22.61 -25.90 7.45
CA VAL A 46 21.15 -25.86 7.64
C VAL A 46 20.72 -24.52 8.25
N VAL A 47 21.45 -24.03 9.25
CA VAL A 47 21.18 -22.73 9.87
C VAL A 47 21.37 -21.59 8.87
N ALA A 48 22.45 -21.60 8.08
CA ALA A 48 22.68 -20.59 7.05
C ALA A 48 21.59 -20.59 5.96
N PHE A 49 21.12 -21.77 5.55
CA PHE A 49 20.02 -21.90 4.59
C PHE A 49 18.72 -21.29 5.13
N TRP A 50 18.34 -21.62 6.38
CA TRP A 50 17.15 -21.06 7.01
C TRP A 50 17.25 -19.55 7.25
N ALA A 51 18.44 -19.04 7.60
CA ALA A 51 18.66 -17.61 7.77
C ALA A 51 18.48 -16.84 6.45
N VAL A 52 19.01 -17.37 5.33
CA VAL A 52 18.82 -16.76 4.00
C VAL A 52 17.37 -16.86 3.55
N ALA A 53 16.71 -18.00 3.75
CA ALA A 53 15.30 -18.17 3.40
C ALA A 53 14.38 -17.21 4.18
N LEU A 54 14.63 -17.02 5.48
CA LEU A 54 13.90 -16.06 6.30
C LEU A 54 14.15 -14.63 5.83
N LEU A 55 15.41 -14.25 5.57
CA LEU A 55 15.76 -12.92 5.08
C LEU A 55 15.04 -12.58 3.77
N VAL A 56 15.10 -13.50 2.79
CA VAL A 56 14.43 -13.34 1.49
C VAL A 56 12.90 -13.29 1.68
N GLY A 57 12.34 -14.16 2.52
CA GLY A 57 10.92 -14.13 2.87
C GLY A 57 10.48 -12.79 3.45
N THR A 58 11.25 -12.24 4.40
CA THR A 58 10.96 -10.91 4.96
C THR A 58 11.08 -9.79 3.94
N ILE A 59 12.08 -9.82 3.06
CA ILE A 59 12.22 -8.79 2.01
C ILE A 59 11.04 -8.83 1.05
N VAL A 60 10.59 -10.03 0.65
CA VAL A 60 9.41 -10.20 -0.21
C VAL A 60 8.16 -9.72 0.50
N ILE A 61 7.94 -10.08 1.77
CA ILE A 61 6.78 -9.62 2.55
C ILE A 61 6.78 -8.10 2.70
N VAL A 62 7.93 -7.48 3.00
CA VAL A 62 8.05 -6.03 3.16
C VAL A 62 7.81 -5.31 1.82
N PHE A 63 8.34 -5.84 0.72
CA PHE A 63 8.10 -5.26 -0.61
C PHE A 63 6.63 -5.39 -1.02
N VAL A 64 6.02 -6.56 -0.84
CA VAL A 64 4.59 -6.77 -1.14
C VAL A 64 3.73 -5.86 -0.27
N ALA A 65 4.03 -5.72 1.02
CA ALA A 65 3.29 -4.83 1.92
C ALA A 65 3.48 -3.35 1.59
N ALA A 66 4.65 -2.93 1.10
CA ALA A 66 4.92 -1.54 0.73
C ALA A 66 4.34 -1.13 -0.63
N THR A 67 4.13 -2.09 -1.53
CA THR A 67 3.49 -1.84 -2.84
C THR A 67 2.01 -2.19 -2.87
N TRP A 68 1.46 -2.71 -1.79
CA TRP A 68 0.02 -2.94 -1.67
C TRP A 68 -0.62 -1.61 -1.22
N PRO A 69 -1.34 -0.88 -2.11
CA PRO A 69 -2.18 0.22 -1.69
C PRO A 69 -3.17 -0.38 -0.69
N GLY A 70 -3.27 0.19 0.52
CA GLY A 70 -4.03 -0.35 1.65
C GLY A 70 -5.24 -1.15 1.20
N GLY A 71 -5.09 -2.48 1.21
CA GLY A 71 -6.16 -3.40 0.88
C GLY A 71 -6.78 -3.84 2.17
N ASP A 72 -7.69 -3.01 2.66
CA ASP A 72 -8.85 -3.44 3.43
C ASP A 72 -9.62 -4.46 2.60
N GLY A 73 -9.14 -5.70 2.66
CA GLY A 73 -9.79 -6.88 2.09
C GLY A 73 -11.10 -7.19 2.79
N GLY A 74 -12.14 -6.49 2.40
CA GLY A 74 -13.53 -6.82 2.62
C GLY A 74 -14.37 -5.81 1.86
N GLY A 75 -15.24 -6.26 0.95
CA GLY A 75 -16.15 -5.43 0.14
C GLY A 75 -16.85 -4.38 0.99
N GLY A 76 -16.20 -3.23 1.12
CA GLY A 76 -16.44 -2.27 2.17
C GLY A 76 -17.40 -1.23 1.67
N THR A 77 -18.51 -1.06 2.36
CA THR A 77 -19.50 -0.01 2.05
C THR A 77 -19.01 1.39 2.43
N ALA A 78 -17.69 1.55 2.64
CA ALA A 78 -17.06 2.77 3.11
C ALA A 78 -16.71 3.67 1.93
N VAL A 79 -17.16 4.92 2.00
CA VAL A 79 -16.83 5.93 0.99
C VAL A 79 -15.44 6.50 1.29
N PRO A 80 -14.47 6.40 0.35
CA PRO A 80 -13.15 6.96 0.56
C PRO A 80 -13.22 8.50 0.54
N PRO A 81 -12.53 9.19 1.46
CA PRO A 81 -12.37 10.64 1.37
C PRO A 81 -11.43 10.99 0.19
N PRO A 82 -11.48 12.24 -0.32
CA PRO A 82 -10.48 12.73 -1.28
C PRO A 82 -9.07 12.62 -0.73
N GLU A 83 -8.05 12.52 -1.59
CA GLU A 83 -6.67 12.48 -1.13
C GLU A 83 -6.26 13.80 -0.46
N ALA A 84 -5.30 13.75 0.48
CA ALA A 84 -4.87 14.95 1.19
C ALA A 84 -4.28 16.03 0.26
N ALA A 85 -3.58 15.63 -0.80
CA ALA A 85 -3.05 16.54 -1.81
C ALA A 85 -4.17 17.20 -2.61
N GLU A 86 -5.17 16.43 -3.05
CA GLU A 86 -6.34 16.96 -3.77
C GLU A 86 -7.13 17.96 -2.94
N ARG A 87 -7.32 17.70 -1.64
CA ARG A 87 -7.99 18.67 -0.75
C ARG A 87 -7.17 19.95 -0.63
N ALA A 88 -5.86 19.84 -0.44
CA ALA A 88 -4.98 21.00 -0.32
C ALA A 88 -4.98 21.87 -1.60
N ASP A 89 -4.86 21.24 -2.77
CA ASP A 89 -4.91 21.93 -4.07
C ASP A 89 -6.28 22.58 -4.30
N THR A 90 -7.35 21.88 -3.95
CA THR A 90 -8.73 22.40 -4.01
C THR A 90 -8.86 23.67 -3.17
N VAL A 91 -8.40 23.66 -1.91
CA VAL A 91 -8.45 24.85 -1.05
C VAL A 91 -7.77 26.06 -1.69
N VAL A 92 -6.58 25.86 -2.29
CA VAL A 92 -5.83 26.94 -2.96
C VAL A 92 -6.63 27.54 -4.13
N LEU A 93 -7.22 26.68 -4.96
CA LEU A 93 -8.05 27.12 -6.10
C LEU A 93 -9.32 27.86 -5.63
N LEU A 94 -9.97 27.37 -4.57
CA LEU A 94 -11.15 28.02 -4.01
C LEU A 94 -10.80 29.35 -3.32
N GLU A 95 -9.61 29.48 -2.72
CA GLU A 95 -9.12 30.75 -2.18
C GLU A 95 -8.88 31.78 -3.28
N ASP A 96 -8.27 31.39 -4.40
CA ASP A 96 -8.07 32.28 -5.54
C ASP A 96 -9.41 32.70 -6.18
N ALA A 97 -10.38 31.77 -6.28
CA ALA A 97 -11.74 32.10 -6.70
C ALA A 97 -12.43 33.08 -5.74
N TYR A 98 -12.30 32.87 -4.43
CA TYR A 98 -12.83 33.79 -3.41
C TYR A 98 -12.24 35.19 -3.54
N ARG A 99 -10.92 35.31 -3.75
CA ARG A 99 -10.27 36.61 -3.97
C ARG A 99 -10.79 37.34 -5.20
N ALA A 100 -11.12 36.60 -6.27
CA ALA A 100 -11.62 37.17 -7.52
C ALA A 100 -13.10 37.54 -7.46
N GLN A 101 -13.93 36.74 -6.80
CA GLN A 101 -15.40 36.82 -6.89
C GLN A 101 -16.07 37.31 -5.60
N GLY A 102 -15.38 37.24 -4.46
CA GLY A 102 -15.95 37.55 -3.15
C GLY A 102 -17.04 36.56 -2.70
N VAL A 103 -17.00 35.33 -3.20
CA VAL A 103 -17.94 34.25 -2.89
C VAL A 103 -17.16 33.08 -2.28
N CYS A 104 -17.61 32.56 -1.16
CA CYS A 104 -17.01 31.36 -0.56
C CYS A 104 -17.46 30.11 -1.30
N TYR A 105 -16.53 29.22 -1.56
CA TYR A 105 -16.77 27.96 -2.26
C TYR A 105 -16.31 26.79 -1.40
N GLY A 106 -17.00 25.67 -1.48
CA GLY A 106 -16.61 24.49 -0.73
C GLY A 106 -17.27 23.19 -1.19
N TRP A 107 -16.98 22.13 -0.44
CA TRP A 107 -17.50 20.79 -0.65
C TRP A 107 -17.89 20.13 0.66
N HIS A 108 -18.83 19.19 0.58
CA HIS A 108 -19.21 18.26 1.64
C HIS A 108 -19.46 16.89 1.02
N LEU A 109 -18.66 15.90 1.38
CA LEU A 109 -18.86 14.50 1.03
C LEU A 109 -19.41 13.76 2.25
N GLN A 110 -20.53 13.06 2.05
CA GLN A 110 -21.14 12.16 3.02
C GLN A 110 -21.27 10.76 2.41
N GLY A 111 -21.35 9.76 3.29
CA GLY A 111 -21.29 8.36 2.89
C GLY A 111 -22.37 7.54 3.57
N GLY A 112 -23.60 7.54 3.06
CA GLY A 112 -24.73 6.77 3.61
C GLY A 112 -24.95 7.00 5.11
N LEU A 113 -24.37 6.12 5.95
CA LEU A 113 -24.43 6.21 7.42
C LEU A 113 -23.42 7.20 8.03
N VAL A 114 -22.43 7.65 7.26
CA VAL A 114 -21.39 8.58 7.69
C VAL A 114 -21.74 9.99 7.23
N PRO A 115 -22.24 10.86 8.13
CA PRO A 115 -22.77 12.18 7.74
C PRO A 115 -21.69 13.16 7.28
N ARG A 116 -20.42 12.84 7.50
CA ARG A 116 -19.28 13.67 7.11
C ARG A 116 -18.06 12.79 6.86
N VAL A 117 -17.82 12.47 5.60
CA VAL A 117 -16.60 11.79 5.13
C VAL A 117 -15.50 12.82 4.89
N SER A 118 -15.82 13.92 4.20
CA SER A 118 -14.90 15.04 3.97
C SER A 118 -15.67 16.35 3.89
N VAL A 119 -15.05 17.44 4.35
CA VAL A 119 -15.56 18.80 4.17
C VAL A 119 -14.39 19.74 3.93
N GLY A 120 -14.60 20.80 3.17
CA GLY A 120 -13.64 21.88 3.08
C GLY A 120 -14.16 23.06 2.26
N SER A 121 -13.38 24.13 2.26
CA SER A 121 -13.73 25.37 1.56
C SER A 121 -12.50 26.23 1.29
N ASN A 122 -12.71 27.40 0.70
CA ASN A 122 -11.70 28.47 0.65
C ASN A 122 -11.19 28.93 2.04
N LEU A 123 -11.82 28.50 3.13
CA LEU A 123 -11.35 28.75 4.50
C LEU A 123 -10.35 27.69 5.00
N GLY A 124 -10.23 26.55 4.33
CA GLY A 124 -9.33 25.46 4.68
C GLY A 124 -9.93 24.07 4.51
N ASP A 125 -9.06 23.06 4.54
CA ASP A 125 -9.45 21.64 4.66
C ASP A 125 -10.09 21.41 6.03
N GLY A 126 -11.21 20.68 6.06
CA GLY A 126 -11.99 20.45 7.27
C GLY A 126 -12.90 21.61 7.69
N VAL A 127 -12.98 22.70 6.93
CA VAL A 127 -13.79 23.90 7.27
C VAL A 127 -14.94 24.08 6.28
N ASP A 128 -16.18 23.96 6.76
CA ASP A 128 -17.40 24.21 5.96
C ASP A 128 -17.56 25.71 5.69
N VAL A 129 -18.07 26.09 4.51
CA VAL A 129 -18.39 27.49 4.18
C VAL A 129 -19.43 28.09 5.14
N GLU A 130 -20.31 27.26 5.70
CA GLU A 130 -21.34 27.72 6.65
C GLU A 130 -20.80 27.93 8.07
N SER A 131 -19.59 27.48 8.37
CA SER A 131 -19.02 27.56 9.72
C SER A 131 -18.62 28.98 10.16
N ASP A 132 -18.37 29.87 9.20
CA ASP A 132 -18.05 31.28 9.44
C ASP A 132 -18.95 32.20 8.59
N PRO A 133 -20.19 32.48 9.04
CA PRO A 133 -21.11 33.35 8.31
C PRO A 133 -20.64 34.81 8.26
N THR A 134 -19.64 35.20 9.07
CA THR A 134 -19.11 36.57 9.05
C THR A 134 -18.19 36.78 7.85
N ARG A 135 -17.35 35.79 7.53
CA ARG A 135 -16.45 35.77 6.37
C ARG A 135 -17.14 35.28 5.10
N CYS A 136 -18.06 34.33 5.23
CA CYS A 136 -18.77 33.69 4.13
C CYS A 136 -20.26 34.05 4.14
N ARG A 137 -20.57 35.33 3.91
CA ARG A 137 -21.96 35.79 3.75
C ARG A 137 -22.58 35.29 2.45
N ARG A 138 -21.79 35.30 1.37
CA ARG A 138 -22.13 34.76 0.06
C ARG A 138 -21.36 33.46 -0.12
N TRP A 139 -22.06 32.34 -0.31
CA TRP A 139 -21.40 31.05 -0.44
C TRP A 139 -22.14 30.09 -1.36
N VAL A 140 -21.40 29.14 -1.93
CA VAL A 140 -21.90 28.03 -2.74
C VAL A 140 -21.08 26.79 -2.39
N LYS A 141 -21.73 25.67 -2.07
CA LYS A 141 -21.04 24.40 -1.84
C LYS A 141 -21.74 23.24 -2.52
N VAL A 142 -20.95 22.32 -3.04
CA VAL A 142 -21.43 21.03 -3.51
C VAL A 142 -21.56 20.07 -2.33
N VAL A 143 -22.66 19.33 -2.28
CA VAL A 143 -22.88 18.23 -1.35
C VAL A 143 -23.03 16.96 -2.17
N ALA A 144 -22.25 15.93 -1.85
CA ALA A 144 -22.32 14.63 -2.49
C ALA A 144 -22.60 13.56 -1.43
N ASP A 145 -23.58 12.71 -1.71
CA ASP A 145 -23.96 11.56 -0.90
C ASP A 145 -23.78 10.29 -1.70
N VAL A 146 -22.85 9.45 -1.24
CA VAL A 146 -22.49 8.19 -1.89
C VAL A 146 -22.77 7.04 -0.95
N THR A 147 -23.40 5.99 -1.45
CA THR A 147 -23.69 4.78 -0.70
C THR A 147 -23.25 3.59 -1.51
N TYR A 148 -22.22 2.91 -1.03
CA TYR A 148 -21.83 1.60 -1.54
C TYR A 148 -22.62 0.50 -0.84
N THR A 149 -23.07 -0.49 -1.60
CA THR A 149 -23.73 -1.68 -1.06
C THR A 149 -22.71 -2.80 -0.87
N SER A 150 -23.02 -3.77 0.01
CA SER A 150 -22.13 -4.91 0.19
C SER A 150 -22.10 -5.76 -1.09
N GLU A 151 -20.97 -6.39 -1.42
CA GLU A 151 -20.86 -7.31 -2.57
C GLU A 151 -21.91 -8.44 -2.58
N SER A 152 -22.44 -8.82 -1.41
CA SER A 152 -23.51 -9.81 -1.27
C SER A 152 -24.93 -9.27 -1.50
N SER A 153 -25.08 -7.98 -1.78
CA SER A 153 -26.36 -7.32 -1.98
C SER A 153 -26.72 -7.30 -3.46
N GLU A 154 -27.97 -7.60 -3.79
CA GLU A 154 -28.53 -7.40 -5.13
C GLU A 154 -28.87 -5.92 -5.41
N SER A 155 -28.63 -5.03 -4.44
CA SER A 155 -28.87 -3.59 -4.59
C SER A 155 -27.65 -2.92 -5.21
N ASN A 156 -27.88 -2.02 -6.16
CA ASN A 156 -26.81 -1.25 -6.77
C ASN A 156 -26.28 -0.16 -5.84
N ASP A 157 -25.02 0.22 -6.04
CA ASP A 157 -24.44 1.44 -5.50
C ASP A 157 -25.23 2.66 -5.97
N TYR A 158 -25.25 3.69 -5.14
CA TYR A 158 -25.99 4.91 -5.41
C TYR A 158 -25.15 6.14 -5.06
N ALA A 159 -25.20 7.13 -5.93
CA ALA A 159 -24.68 8.47 -5.65
C ALA A 159 -25.72 9.52 -6.02
N SER A 160 -25.76 10.58 -5.23
CA SER A 160 -26.48 11.81 -5.54
C SER A 160 -25.63 13.00 -5.16
N PHE A 161 -25.78 14.10 -5.89
CA PHE A 161 -25.16 15.36 -5.56
C PHE A 161 -26.15 16.48 -5.77
N TRP A 162 -25.94 17.57 -5.04
CA TRP A 162 -26.69 18.81 -5.21
C TRP A 162 -25.82 19.97 -4.75
N VAL A 163 -26.17 21.17 -5.20
CA VAL A 163 -25.50 22.39 -4.76
C VAL A 163 -26.39 23.15 -3.80
N THR A 164 -25.80 23.55 -2.68
CA THR A 164 -26.42 24.47 -1.71
C THR A 164 -25.72 25.81 -1.78
N SER A 165 -26.44 26.89 -1.54
CA SER A 165 -25.89 28.24 -1.61
C SER A 165 -26.56 29.18 -0.62
N SER A 166 -25.93 30.33 -0.38
CA SER A 166 -26.62 31.48 0.20
C SER A 166 -27.72 31.97 -0.74
N GLY A 167 -28.69 32.74 -0.20
CA GLY A 167 -29.83 33.25 -0.97
C GLY A 167 -29.48 34.20 -2.13
N ASP A 168 -28.20 34.47 -2.38
CA ASP A 168 -27.70 35.39 -3.40
C ASP A 168 -27.61 34.77 -4.80
N PHE A 169 -27.86 33.47 -4.95
CA PHE A 169 -27.66 32.72 -6.20
C PHE A 169 -28.92 31.99 -6.71
N PRO A 170 -30.08 32.66 -6.83
CA PRO A 170 -31.28 32.01 -7.33
C PRO A 170 -31.18 31.71 -8.84
N GLY A 171 -31.69 30.55 -9.26
CA GLY A 171 -31.90 30.22 -10.68
C GLY A 171 -30.68 29.71 -11.44
N ILE A 172 -29.57 29.40 -10.76
CA ILE A 172 -28.43 28.71 -11.37
C ILE A 172 -28.70 27.21 -11.38
N ASP A 173 -28.71 26.60 -12.57
CA ASP A 173 -28.82 25.16 -12.76
C ASP A 173 -27.43 24.51 -12.63
N TYR A 174 -27.01 24.32 -11.38
CA TYR A 174 -25.72 23.71 -11.07
C TYR A 174 -25.63 22.26 -11.51
N ASP A 175 -26.72 21.50 -11.43
CA ASP A 175 -26.71 20.06 -11.70
C ASP A 175 -26.46 19.80 -13.19
N THR A 176 -27.15 20.52 -14.08
CA THR A 176 -26.87 20.49 -15.52
C THR A 176 -25.46 21.00 -15.82
N GLY A 177 -25.03 22.07 -15.14
CA GLY A 177 -23.70 22.66 -15.30
C GLY A 177 -22.57 21.68 -14.97
N LEU A 178 -22.66 20.99 -13.82
CA LEU A 178 -21.69 19.99 -13.38
C LEU A 178 -21.72 18.74 -14.26
N THR A 179 -22.90 18.27 -14.65
CA THR A 179 -23.04 17.13 -15.57
C THR A 179 -22.38 17.43 -16.92
N ARG A 180 -22.56 18.64 -17.46
CA ARG A 180 -21.90 19.09 -18.70
C ARG A 180 -20.38 19.11 -18.59
N LEU A 181 -19.85 19.28 -17.38
CA LEU A 181 -18.41 19.26 -17.08
C LEU A 181 -17.90 17.84 -16.75
N GLY A 182 -18.71 16.81 -16.98
CA GLY A 182 -18.34 15.41 -16.79
C GLY A 182 -18.55 14.88 -15.37
N LEU A 183 -19.26 15.63 -14.51
CA LEU A 183 -19.58 15.19 -13.14
C LEU A 183 -21.01 14.68 -13.08
N SER A 184 -21.18 13.42 -13.47
CA SER A 184 -22.42 12.65 -13.33
C SER A 184 -22.41 11.84 -12.02
N PRO A 185 -23.56 11.29 -11.60
CA PRO A 185 -23.62 10.38 -10.45
C PRO A 185 -22.61 9.22 -10.55
N ASP A 186 -22.40 8.66 -11.75
CA ASP A 186 -21.43 7.58 -11.97
C ASP A 186 -20.01 8.00 -11.61
N ALA A 187 -19.60 9.24 -11.93
CA ALA A 187 -18.29 9.75 -11.55
C ALA A 187 -18.09 9.81 -10.03
N PHE A 188 -19.16 10.07 -9.27
CA PHE A 188 -19.13 10.04 -7.80
C PHE A 188 -19.14 8.62 -7.24
N ILE A 189 -19.67 7.63 -7.97
CA ILE A 189 -19.56 6.21 -7.59
C ILE A 189 -18.12 5.72 -7.84
N ASP A 190 -17.54 6.08 -8.99
CA ASP A 190 -16.21 5.63 -9.40
C ASP A 190 -15.09 6.23 -8.53
N ASP A 191 -15.15 7.55 -8.28
CA ASP A 191 -14.17 8.26 -7.46
C ASP A 191 -14.82 9.43 -6.69
N PRO A 192 -15.46 9.16 -5.54
CA PRO A 192 -16.19 10.18 -4.78
C PRO A 192 -15.29 11.30 -4.27
N GLY A 193 -14.04 10.97 -3.94
CA GLY A 193 -13.05 11.90 -3.43
C GLY A 193 -12.62 12.92 -4.47
N TRP A 194 -12.21 12.43 -5.64
CA TRP A 194 -11.86 13.28 -6.77
C TRP A 194 -13.06 14.09 -7.26
N ALA A 195 -14.22 13.43 -7.45
CA ALA A 195 -15.40 14.04 -8.06
C ALA A 195 -15.93 15.22 -7.22
N VAL A 196 -15.96 15.11 -5.89
CA VAL A 196 -16.44 16.20 -5.02
C VAL A 196 -15.50 17.41 -5.03
N CYS A 197 -14.19 17.18 -5.06
CA CYS A 197 -13.20 18.25 -5.15
C CYS A 197 -13.26 18.94 -6.52
N ARG A 198 -13.35 18.15 -7.59
CA ARG A 198 -13.53 18.64 -8.97
C ARG A 198 -14.80 19.47 -9.10
N ALA A 199 -15.91 19.02 -8.53
CA ALA A 199 -17.17 19.74 -8.51
C ALA A 199 -17.03 21.11 -7.85
N ALA A 200 -16.39 21.17 -6.68
CA ALA A 200 -16.16 22.41 -5.97
C ALA A 200 -15.34 23.42 -6.79
N VAL A 201 -14.29 22.97 -7.48
CA VAL A 201 -13.46 23.80 -8.36
C VAL A 201 -14.22 24.35 -9.57
N PHE A 202 -15.31 23.69 -10.01
CA PHE A 202 -16.16 24.18 -11.09
C PHE A 202 -17.25 25.15 -10.67
N LEU A 203 -17.59 25.24 -9.38
CA LEU A 203 -18.61 26.19 -8.90
C LEU A 203 -18.31 27.66 -9.28
N PRO A 204 -17.07 28.19 -9.13
CA PRO A 204 -16.73 29.55 -9.54
C PRO A 204 -17.01 29.84 -11.01
N LEU A 205 -16.80 28.84 -11.89
CA LEU A 205 -17.10 28.95 -13.32
C LEU A 205 -18.61 29.04 -13.54
N LEU A 206 -19.40 28.14 -12.93
CA LEU A 206 -20.86 28.13 -13.09
C LEU A 206 -21.50 29.42 -12.56
N VAL A 207 -21.01 29.95 -11.44
CA VAL A 207 -21.45 31.25 -10.90
C VAL A 207 -21.10 32.39 -11.86
N ALA A 208 -19.94 32.34 -12.51
CA ALA A 208 -19.55 33.35 -13.49
C ALA A 208 -20.36 33.27 -14.79
N GLU A 209 -20.63 32.07 -15.31
CA GLU A 209 -21.45 31.85 -16.51
C GLU A 209 -22.89 32.32 -16.31
N ALA A 210 -23.43 32.17 -15.10
CA ALA A 210 -24.73 32.71 -14.73
C ALA A 210 -24.73 34.25 -14.54
N GLY A 211 -23.57 34.91 -14.65
CA GLY A 211 -23.41 36.35 -14.44
C GLY A 211 -23.52 36.80 -12.97
N ALA A 212 -23.48 35.86 -12.01
CA ALA A 212 -23.61 36.14 -10.58
C ALA A 212 -22.29 36.57 -9.90
N ALA A 213 -21.17 36.36 -10.60
CA ALA A 213 -19.84 36.85 -10.21
C ALA A 213 -18.98 37.11 -11.46
N PRO A 214 -17.90 37.91 -11.39
CA PRO A 214 -16.95 38.05 -12.49
C PRO A 214 -16.24 36.72 -12.79
N ALA A 215 -15.76 36.54 -14.01
CA ALA A 215 -14.92 35.40 -14.35
C ALA A 215 -13.64 35.40 -13.50
N VAL A 216 -13.24 34.23 -12.98
CA VAL A 216 -11.96 34.07 -12.29
C VAL A 216 -10.84 34.22 -13.33
N PRO A 217 -9.88 35.13 -13.14
CA PRO A 217 -8.80 35.30 -14.10
C PRO A 217 -7.97 34.02 -14.18
N VAL A 218 -7.77 33.51 -15.39
CA VAL A 218 -6.79 32.46 -15.63
C VAL A 218 -5.43 33.05 -15.28
N ARG A 219 -4.73 32.46 -14.31
CA ARG A 219 -3.36 32.85 -13.99
C ARG A 219 -2.54 32.55 -15.24
N ALA A 220 -2.22 33.58 -16.02
CA ALA A 220 -1.30 33.46 -17.12
C ALA A 220 0.03 33.00 -16.53
N GLU A 221 0.44 31.77 -16.82
CA GLU A 221 1.86 31.44 -16.69
C GLU A 221 2.63 32.49 -17.51
N PRO A 222 3.76 33.03 -17.01
CA PRO A 222 4.57 33.93 -17.80
C PRO A 222 4.98 33.19 -19.08
N SER A 223 4.27 33.51 -20.16
CA SER A 223 4.58 33.06 -21.51
C SER A 223 5.91 33.70 -21.86
N ALA A 224 7.00 32.97 -21.64
CA ALA A 224 8.19 33.19 -22.44
C ALA A 224 7.73 33.08 -23.89
N ALA A 225 7.95 34.14 -24.67
CA ALA A 225 7.58 34.19 -26.09
C ALA A 225 7.98 32.87 -26.76
N PRO A 226 7.12 32.29 -27.62
CA PRO A 226 7.43 31.02 -28.27
C PRO A 226 8.59 31.23 -29.24
N THR A 227 9.82 30.98 -28.79
CA THR A 227 10.81 30.40 -29.69
C THR A 227 10.20 29.09 -30.21
N PRO A 228 10.18 28.82 -31.53
CA PRO A 228 9.80 27.51 -32.05
C PRO A 228 10.89 26.50 -31.68
N MET A 229 10.99 26.17 -30.40
CA MET A 229 11.55 24.91 -29.97
C MET A 229 10.44 23.92 -30.20
N SER A 230 10.67 23.00 -31.14
CA SER A 230 10.03 21.69 -31.12
C SER A 230 9.96 21.25 -29.66
N LEU A 231 8.74 21.07 -29.15
CA LEU A 231 8.57 20.47 -27.84
C LEU A 231 9.46 19.23 -27.83
N PRO A 232 10.30 19.03 -26.81
CA PRO A 232 10.91 17.71 -26.62
C PRO A 232 9.76 16.71 -26.70
N ASP A 233 9.91 15.65 -27.50
CA ASP A 233 8.91 14.57 -27.55
C ASP A 233 8.43 14.32 -26.13
N PRO A 234 7.10 14.34 -25.87
CA PRO A 234 6.57 14.15 -24.54
C PRO A 234 7.26 12.91 -23.97
N GLY A 235 8.12 13.15 -22.97
CA GLY A 235 9.00 12.12 -22.45
C GLY A 235 8.12 10.96 -22.06
N ASP A 236 8.27 9.86 -22.80
CA ASP A 236 7.43 8.68 -22.70
C ASP A 236 7.38 8.27 -21.22
N ASP A 237 6.25 8.46 -20.55
CA ASP A 237 6.08 8.27 -19.10
C ASP A 237 5.97 6.77 -18.78
N PHE A 238 6.77 5.96 -19.48
CA PHE A 238 6.84 4.50 -19.45
C PHE A 238 7.01 3.97 -18.04
N TRP A 239 7.73 4.72 -17.19
CA TRP A 239 7.93 4.32 -15.82
C TRP A 239 6.64 4.36 -15.02
N ARG A 240 5.80 5.40 -15.22
CA ARG A 240 4.52 5.56 -14.52
C ARG A 240 3.42 4.69 -15.13
N ASP A 241 3.42 4.53 -16.45
CA ASP A 241 2.37 3.76 -17.14
C ASP A 241 2.59 2.24 -17.08
N ARG A 242 3.85 1.79 -16.94
CA ARG A 242 4.21 0.35 -16.95
C ARG A 242 4.84 -0.17 -15.66
N TRP A 243 4.80 0.59 -14.57
CA TRP A 243 5.38 0.13 -13.30
C TRP A 243 4.81 -1.23 -12.85
N GLY A 244 3.50 -1.46 -13.01
CA GLY A 244 2.86 -2.73 -12.69
C GLY A 244 3.43 -3.92 -13.50
N TYR A 245 3.72 -3.72 -14.79
CA TYR A 245 4.37 -4.73 -15.63
C TYR A 245 5.82 -4.98 -15.20
N LEU A 246 6.54 -3.93 -14.80
CA LEU A 246 7.93 -4.06 -14.32
C LEU A 246 8.01 -4.81 -12.99
N VAL A 247 7.08 -4.54 -12.07
CA VAL A 247 6.96 -5.29 -10.80
C VAL A 247 6.61 -6.75 -11.06
N GLY A 248 5.65 -7.02 -11.95
CA GLY A 248 5.29 -8.39 -12.34
C GLY A 248 6.46 -9.15 -12.98
N ALA A 249 7.15 -8.52 -13.93
CA ALA A 249 8.32 -9.11 -14.59
C ALA A 249 9.49 -9.34 -13.61
N GLY A 250 9.75 -8.37 -12.72
CA GLY A 250 10.76 -8.49 -11.67
C GLY A 250 10.47 -9.64 -10.71
N GLY A 251 9.21 -9.81 -10.29
CA GLY A 251 8.76 -10.94 -9.47
C GLY A 251 9.00 -12.28 -10.16
N LEU A 252 8.58 -12.42 -11.41
CA LEU A 252 8.75 -13.65 -12.18
C LEU A 252 10.24 -13.99 -12.41
N PHE A 253 11.07 -12.98 -12.69
CA PHE A 253 12.51 -13.13 -12.81
C PHE A 253 13.14 -13.61 -11.50
N GLY A 254 12.72 -13.04 -10.36
CA GLY A 254 13.15 -13.47 -9.03
C GLY A 254 12.85 -14.95 -8.77
N ILE A 255 11.62 -15.41 -9.06
CA ILE A 255 11.23 -16.82 -8.94
C ILE A 255 12.12 -17.72 -9.80
N THR A 256 12.38 -17.31 -11.05
CA THR A 256 13.21 -18.06 -11.99
C THR A 256 14.64 -18.23 -11.47
N VAL A 257 15.24 -17.16 -10.95
CA VAL A 257 16.59 -17.20 -10.35
C VAL A 257 16.63 -18.14 -9.14
N VAL A 258 15.59 -18.11 -8.28
CA VAL A 258 15.49 -19.03 -7.13
C VAL A 258 15.44 -20.49 -7.62
N LEU A 259 14.58 -20.81 -8.58
CA LEU A 259 14.48 -22.17 -9.10
C LEU A 259 15.80 -22.65 -9.73
N LEU A 260 16.49 -21.80 -10.48
CA LEU A 260 17.79 -22.12 -11.08
C LEU A 260 18.87 -22.36 -10.02
N THR A 261 18.91 -21.54 -8.98
CA THR A 261 19.89 -21.71 -7.89
C THR A 261 19.63 -22.98 -7.08
N VAL A 262 18.37 -23.31 -6.77
CA VAL A 262 17.99 -24.58 -6.12
C VAL A 262 18.37 -25.77 -7.00
N GLY A 263 17.97 -25.77 -8.27
CA GLY A 263 18.26 -26.86 -9.21
C GLY A 263 19.78 -27.07 -9.41
N TRP A 264 20.56 -25.99 -9.44
CA TRP A 264 22.01 -26.08 -9.52
C TRP A 264 22.64 -26.69 -8.26
N PHE A 265 22.11 -26.33 -7.08
CA PHE A 265 22.59 -26.85 -5.80
C PHE A 265 22.30 -28.35 -5.67
N GLU A 266 21.08 -28.77 -6.03
CA GLU A 266 20.69 -30.18 -6.08
C GLU A 266 21.54 -30.98 -7.05
N ARG A 267 21.77 -30.46 -8.26
CA ARG A 267 22.62 -31.10 -9.27
C ARG A 267 24.05 -31.27 -8.78
N ARG A 268 24.62 -30.26 -8.13
CA ARG A 268 25.96 -30.38 -7.51
C ARG A 268 25.99 -31.44 -6.42
N HIS A 269 24.94 -31.53 -5.61
CA HIS A 269 24.82 -32.57 -4.60
C HIS A 269 24.74 -33.97 -5.21
N GLN A 270 23.95 -34.17 -6.26
CA GLN A 270 23.87 -35.45 -6.97
C GLN A 270 25.21 -35.86 -7.58
N LEU A 271 25.90 -34.94 -8.26
CA LEU A 271 27.22 -35.22 -8.85
C LEU A 271 28.27 -35.56 -7.79
N SER A 272 28.23 -34.88 -6.63
CA SER A 272 29.12 -35.20 -5.52
C SER A 272 28.86 -36.60 -4.94
N ALA A 273 27.58 -36.99 -4.84
CA ALA A 273 27.20 -38.32 -4.35
C ALA A 273 27.63 -39.43 -5.33
N ALA A 274 27.46 -39.21 -6.64
CA ALA A 274 27.87 -40.15 -7.68
C ALA A 274 29.39 -40.39 -7.66
N ARG A 275 30.20 -39.32 -7.60
CA ARG A 275 31.68 -39.44 -7.50
C ARG A 275 32.13 -40.21 -6.26
N VAL A 276 31.46 -40.01 -5.12
CA VAL A 276 31.75 -40.75 -3.88
C VAL A 276 31.37 -42.23 -4.01
N ALA A 277 30.28 -42.55 -4.71
CA ALA A 277 29.88 -43.93 -4.96
C ALA A 277 30.87 -44.66 -5.88
N GLU A 278 31.32 -44.00 -6.95
CA GLU A 278 32.30 -44.52 -7.89
C GLU A 278 33.66 -44.77 -7.22
N ALA A 279 34.16 -43.81 -6.42
CA ALA A 279 35.40 -43.96 -5.67
C ALA A 279 35.33 -45.15 -4.67
N ARG A 280 34.18 -45.39 -4.05
CA ARG A 280 33.96 -46.54 -3.16
C ARG A 280 33.92 -47.87 -3.92
N ALA A 281 33.33 -47.90 -5.11
CA ALA A 281 33.30 -49.09 -5.96
C ALA A 281 34.70 -49.47 -6.44
N ALA A 282 35.51 -48.50 -6.90
CA ALA A 282 36.89 -48.70 -7.29
C ALA A 282 37.76 -49.23 -6.12
N ALA A 283 37.60 -48.65 -4.93
CA ALA A 283 38.32 -49.11 -3.74
C ALA A 283 37.95 -50.56 -3.32
N ARG A 284 36.71 -50.99 -3.54
CA ARG A 284 36.27 -52.38 -3.31
C ARG A 284 36.85 -53.34 -4.35
N ALA A 285 36.92 -52.94 -5.61
CA ALA A 285 37.52 -53.75 -6.68
C ALA A 285 39.01 -54.01 -6.43
N ALA A 286 39.76 -52.97 -6.00
CA ALA A 286 41.18 -53.10 -5.67
C ALA A 286 41.48 -54.00 -4.46
N ARG A 287 40.49 -54.19 -3.56
CA ARG A 287 40.61 -55.07 -2.38
C ARG A 287 40.24 -56.52 -2.65
N ARG A 288 39.78 -56.88 -3.85
CA ARG A 288 39.39 -58.25 -4.17
C ARG A 288 40.67 -59.06 -4.44
N PRO A 289 41.05 -60.02 -3.57
CA PRO A 289 42.28 -60.78 -3.76
C PRO A 289 42.17 -61.65 -5.03
N ALA A 290 43.25 -61.70 -5.80
CA ALA A 290 43.32 -62.51 -7.01
C ALA A 290 43.05 -64.00 -6.69
N PRO A 291 42.32 -64.72 -7.53
CA PRO A 291 42.06 -66.15 -7.32
C PRO A 291 43.39 -66.89 -7.30
N LYS A 292 43.64 -67.64 -6.22
CA LYS A 292 44.79 -68.54 -6.12
C LYS A 292 44.62 -69.63 -7.18
N ARG A 293 45.51 -69.65 -8.17
CA ARG A 293 45.70 -70.75 -9.11
C ARG A 293 46.40 -71.91 -8.41
#